data_AF-A0A953M4Z5-F1
#
_entry.id   AF-A0A953M4Z5-F1
#
_cell.length_a   1.000
_cell.length_b   1.000
_cell.length_c   1.000
_cell.angle_alpha   90.00
_cell.angle_beta   90.00
_cell.angle_gamma   90.00
#
_symmetry.space_group_name_H-M   'P 1'
#
loop_
_entity.id
_entity.type
_entity.pdbx_description
1 polymer ?
#
loop_
_entity_poly.entity_id
_entity_poly.type
_entity_poly.pdbx_seq_one_letter_code
_entity_poly.pdbx_strand_id
1 'polypeptide(L)'
;MLSGVATSVVLALVFFSCAFAQNAPSAAPRPFSVHDLVAFDRISDPVVSPDGSRAVFALRKTDLDANKGRTHLWTVKVDGSDLHQLTNQPESDSQPRWSPDGKSVYFLSSRSGSSQVWRIELSGGEAKQVTDLPLDVNGFVLSPDGTSILLCLDVYVDLPNPADTAARLKEREARKATGRLYDAALFRHWDSWKDGRRGHLFVLPLDA
;
A
#
# COMPACT_ATOMS: atom_id res chain seq x y z
N MET A 1 53.02 70.73 -10.33
CA MET A 1 53.09 69.61 -9.36
C MET A 1 52.07 69.93 -8.28
N LEU A 2 50.83 69.46 -8.43
CA LEU A 2 50.27 68.20 -7.92
C LEU A 2 49.86 68.25 -6.43
N SER A 3 48.59 67.92 -6.23
CA SER A 3 47.92 67.43 -5.01
C SER A 3 47.22 68.44 -4.10
N GLY A 4 45.89 68.39 -4.14
CA GLY A 4 44.97 68.90 -3.13
C GLY A 4 43.68 68.08 -3.25
N VAL A 5 43.63 66.95 -2.54
CA VAL A 5 42.49 66.01 -2.52
C VAL A 5 41.38 66.61 -1.66
N ALA A 6 40.21 66.86 -2.24
CA ALA A 6 39.01 67.24 -1.50
C ALA A 6 38.25 65.97 -1.10
N THR A 7 38.25 65.67 0.19
CA THR A 7 37.57 64.52 0.79
C THR A 7 36.07 64.83 0.93
N SER A 8 35.22 64.14 0.18
CA SER A 8 33.76 64.20 0.34
C SER A 8 33.32 63.37 1.55
N VAL A 9 32.67 64.01 2.53
CA VAL A 9 32.00 63.33 3.65
C VAL A 9 30.55 63.08 3.23
N VAL A 10 30.19 61.81 3.02
CA VAL A 10 28.80 61.37 2.82
C VAL A 10 28.22 61.05 4.21
N LEU A 11 27.23 61.84 4.64
CA LEU A 11 26.48 61.62 5.86
C LEU A 11 25.38 60.57 5.61
N ALA A 12 25.57 59.34 6.10
CA ALA A 12 24.57 58.28 6.02
C ALA A 12 23.55 58.41 7.18
N LEU A 13 22.31 58.77 6.85
CA LEU A 13 21.16 58.73 7.77
C LEU A 13 20.73 57.28 7.96
N VAL A 14 20.98 56.72 9.15
CA VAL A 14 20.47 55.41 9.56
C VAL A 14 19.03 55.60 10.07
N PHE A 15 18.04 55.24 9.25
CA PHE A 15 16.65 55.08 9.69
C PHE A 15 16.54 53.79 10.50
N PHE A 16 16.36 53.92 11.82
CA PHE A 16 16.09 52.80 12.71
C PHE A 16 14.60 52.43 12.60
N SER A 17 14.27 51.56 11.66
CA SER A 17 12.92 51.02 11.49
C SER A 17 12.63 50.02 12.61
N CYS A 18 11.92 50.44 13.66
CA CYS A 18 11.31 49.53 14.62
C CYS A 18 10.26 48.68 13.91
N ALA A 19 10.62 47.45 13.53
CA ALA A 19 9.67 46.46 13.06
C ALA A 19 8.82 46.00 14.25
N PHE A 20 7.58 46.49 14.34
CA PHE A 20 6.57 45.87 15.16
C PHE A 20 6.28 44.48 14.59
N ALA A 21 6.75 43.45 15.28
CA ALA A 21 6.32 42.08 15.01
C ALA A 21 4.81 42.00 15.32
N GLN A 22 3.99 42.07 14.27
CA GLN A 22 2.58 41.74 14.39
C GLN A 22 2.51 40.23 14.67
N ASN A 23 2.23 39.88 15.91
CA ASN A 23 1.81 38.52 16.25
C ASN A 23 0.52 38.25 15.48
N ALA A 24 0.60 37.48 14.39
CA ALA A 24 -0.58 36.98 13.71
C ALA A 24 -1.39 36.16 14.71
N PRO A 25 -2.71 36.39 14.85
CA PRO A 25 -3.53 35.57 15.73
C PRO A 25 -3.43 34.12 15.27
N SER A 26 -3.04 33.24 16.19
CA SER A 26 -3.09 31.79 15.97
C SER A 26 -4.53 31.43 15.60
N ALA A 27 -4.73 30.92 14.38
CA ALA A 27 -6.06 30.51 13.93
C ALA A 27 -6.61 29.50 14.93
N ALA A 28 -7.81 29.79 15.49
CA ALA A 28 -8.46 28.86 16.40
C ALA A 28 -8.64 27.50 15.70
N PRO A 29 -8.36 26.38 16.39
CA PRO A 29 -8.48 25.06 15.79
C PRO A 29 -9.91 24.86 15.27
N ARG A 30 -10.04 24.51 13.99
CA ARG A 30 -11.35 24.27 13.38
C ARG A 30 -11.98 22.97 13.93
N PRO A 31 -13.31 22.89 14.06
CA PRO A 31 -13.99 21.66 14.42
C PRO A 31 -13.71 20.52 13.43
N PHE A 32 -13.76 19.29 13.93
CA PHE A 32 -13.79 18.09 13.09
C PHE A 32 -15.05 18.08 12.22
N SER A 33 -14.88 17.81 10.93
CA SER A 33 -15.93 17.88 9.91
C SER A 33 -16.10 16.55 9.18
N VAL A 34 -17.15 16.45 8.37
CA VAL A 34 -17.35 15.29 7.48
C VAL A 34 -16.18 15.10 6.50
N HIS A 35 -15.53 16.20 6.07
CA HIS A 35 -14.37 16.14 5.18
C HIS A 35 -13.19 15.45 5.87
N ASP A 36 -12.97 15.70 7.15
CA ASP A 36 -11.94 15.01 7.93
C ASP A 36 -12.24 13.52 8.07
N LEU A 37 -13.50 13.18 8.30
CA LEU A 37 -13.95 11.79 8.44
C LEU A 37 -13.69 10.99 7.15
N VAL A 38 -13.98 11.56 5.98
CA VAL A 38 -13.81 10.86 4.70
C VAL A 38 -12.36 10.86 4.21
N ALA A 39 -11.61 11.91 4.54
CA ALA A 39 -10.19 12.05 4.19
C ALA A 39 -9.24 11.35 5.18
N PHE A 40 -9.77 10.76 6.27
CA PHE A 40 -8.94 10.16 7.30
C PHE A 40 -8.03 9.05 6.76
N ASP A 41 -6.75 9.15 7.08
CA ASP A 41 -5.76 8.12 6.81
C ASP A 41 -6.09 6.87 7.63
N ARG A 42 -6.16 5.70 6.99
CA ARG A 42 -6.53 4.44 7.65
C ARG A 42 -5.35 3.48 7.67
N ILE A 43 -4.94 3.09 8.87
CA ILE A 43 -3.92 2.07 9.09
C ILE A 43 -4.59 0.70 9.17
N SER A 44 -4.00 -0.31 8.54
CA SER A 44 -4.42 -1.71 8.67
C SER A 44 -3.24 -2.68 8.61
N ASP A 45 -3.47 -3.90 9.11
CA ASP A 45 -2.53 -5.03 9.09
C ASP A 45 -1.07 -4.69 9.53
N PRO A 46 -0.88 -4.14 10.74
CA PRO A 46 0.46 -3.89 11.27
C PRO A 46 1.17 -5.19 11.65
N VAL A 47 2.43 -5.35 11.24
CA VAL A 47 3.27 -6.52 11.52
C VAL A 47 4.66 -6.07 11.97
N VAL A 48 5.11 -6.58 13.12
CA VAL A 48 6.44 -6.30 13.68
C VAL A 48 7.51 -7.17 12.99
N SER A 49 8.70 -6.60 12.77
CA SER A 49 9.85 -7.30 12.19
C SER A 49 10.34 -8.45 13.10
N PRO A 50 11.00 -9.48 12.56
CA PRO A 50 11.49 -10.61 13.36
C PRO A 50 12.41 -10.23 14.52
N ASP A 51 13.21 -9.16 14.34
CA ASP A 51 14.11 -8.61 15.36
C ASP A 51 13.42 -7.65 16.35
N GLY A 52 12.12 -7.37 16.16
CA GLY A 52 11.34 -6.47 17.01
C GLY A 52 11.65 -4.98 16.85
N SER A 53 12.49 -4.58 15.89
CA SER A 53 12.97 -3.19 15.79
C SER A 53 12.03 -2.27 15.00
N ARG A 54 11.23 -2.83 14.08
CA ARG A 54 10.36 -2.08 13.17
C ARG A 54 8.98 -2.70 13.07
N ALA A 55 8.02 -1.91 12.63
CA ALA A 55 6.73 -2.39 12.14
C ALA A 55 6.58 -2.02 10.66
N VAL A 56 5.87 -2.86 9.91
CA VAL A 56 5.32 -2.55 8.59
C VAL A 56 3.81 -2.54 8.70
N PHE A 57 3.14 -1.64 7.99
CA PHE A 57 1.69 -1.56 7.98
C PHE A 57 1.19 -1.00 6.64
N ALA A 58 -0.08 -1.27 6.34
CA ALA A 58 -0.75 -0.66 5.20
C ALA A 58 -1.37 0.68 5.63
N LEU A 59 -1.11 1.74 4.86
CA LEU A 59 -1.70 3.06 5.04
C LEU A 59 -2.54 3.42 3.82
N ARG A 60 -3.85 3.54 4.02
CA ARG A 60 -4.78 4.02 3.01
C ARG A 60 -4.97 5.53 3.14
N LYS A 61 -4.69 6.25 2.06
CA LYS A 61 -5.00 7.68 1.89
C LYS A 61 -6.12 7.87 0.89
N THR A 62 -7.03 8.82 1.15
CA THR A 62 -8.11 9.18 0.23
C THR A 62 -7.69 10.37 -0.63
N ASP A 63 -7.71 10.19 -1.95
CA ASP A 63 -7.67 11.26 -2.94
C ASP A 63 -9.12 11.63 -3.26
N LEU A 64 -9.58 12.76 -2.69
CA LEU A 64 -10.96 13.22 -2.83
C LEU A 64 -11.27 13.68 -4.25
N ASP A 65 -10.31 14.32 -4.93
CA ASP A 65 -10.49 14.83 -6.28
C ASP A 65 -10.61 13.69 -7.29
N ALA A 66 -9.80 12.63 -7.11
CA ALA A 66 -9.88 11.43 -7.93
C ALA A 66 -11.02 10.48 -7.51
N ASN A 67 -11.71 10.75 -6.40
CA ASN A 67 -12.67 9.86 -5.75
C ASN A 67 -12.13 8.43 -5.59
N LYS A 68 -10.86 8.32 -5.16
CA LYS A 68 -10.13 7.06 -5.03
C LYS A 68 -9.38 7.05 -3.72
N GLY A 69 -9.27 5.88 -3.10
CA GLY A 69 -8.29 5.70 -2.03
C GLY A 69 -7.19 4.75 -2.49
N ARG A 70 -5.96 5.07 -2.10
CA ARG A 70 -4.76 4.30 -2.41
C ARG A 70 -4.13 3.79 -1.14
N THR A 71 -3.75 2.53 -1.15
CA THR A 71 -3.09 1.89 -0.02
C THR A 71 -1.64 1.61 -0.38
N HIS A 72 -0.72 2.10 0.45
CA HIS A 72 0.71 1.83 0.31
C HIS A 72 1.26 1.26 1.62
N LEU A 73 2.40 0.59 1.53
CA LEU A 73 3.08 0.07 2.69
C LEU A 73 4.00 1.12 3.27
N TRP A 74 3.99 1.22 4.59
CA TRP A 74 4.84 2.11 5.37
C TRP A 74 5.56 1.30 6.42
N THR A 75 6.74 1.78 6.80
CA THR A 75 7.49 1.23 7.91
C THR A 75 7.84 2.32 8.90
N VAL A 76 7.96 1.93 10.17
CA VAL A 76 8.31 2.80 11.29
C VAL A 76 9.12 1.97 12.28
N LYS A 77 10.05 2.59 13.01
CA LYS A 77 10.64 1.94 14.17
C LYS A 77 9.61 1.79 15.29
N VAL A 78 9.77 0.80 16.15
CA VAL A 78 8.82 0.54 17.24
C VAL A 78 8.74 1.70 18.24
N ASP A 79 9.78 2.54 18.34
CA ASP A 79 9.78 3.78 19.12
C ASP A 79 9.01 4.95 18.46
N GLY A 80 8.45 4.74 17.27
CA GLY A 80 7.72 5.75 16.49
C GLY A 80 8.60 6.62 15.59
N SER A 81 9.93 6.48 15.63
CA SER A 81 10.84 7.21 14.77
C SER A 81 10.98 6.58 13.38
N ASP A 82 11.60 7.29 12.44
CA ASP A 82 11.96 6.78 11.10
C ASP A 82 10.75 6.25 10.30
N LEU A 83 9.61 6.94 10.40
CA LEU A 83 8.43 6.67 9.57
C LEU A 83 8.73 7.02 8.10
N HIS A 84 8.61 6.04 7.21
CA HIS A 84 8.73 6.27 5.77
C HIS A 84 7.88 5.30 4.93
N GLN A 85 7.57 5.75 3.72
CA GLN A 85 6.81 4.99 2.75
C GLN A 85 7.72 3.98 2.04
N LEU A 86 7.30 2.72 2.00
CA LEU A 86 8.05 1.61 1.39
C LEU A 86 7.62 1.35 -0.05
N THR A 87 6.33 1.49 -0.38
CA THR A 87 5.82 1.28 -1.74
C THR A 87 5.09 2.52 -2.28
N ASN A 88 5.15 2.75 -3.60
CA ASN A 88 4.64 3.99 -4.21
C ASN A 88 4.05 3.82 -5.63
N GLN A 89 3.73 2.59 -6.04
CA GLN A 89 3.14 2.34 -7.37
C GLN A 89 1.68 2.81 -7.43
N PRO A 90 1.08 3.00 -8.63
CA PRO A 90 -0.30 3.47 -8.73
C PRO A 90 -1.33 2.54 -8.08
N GLU A 91 -1.11 1.24 -8.13
CA GLU A 91 -1.95 0.19 -7.57
C GLU A 91 -1.81 0.13 -6.04
N SER A 92 -2.84 -0.42 -5.39
CA SER A 92 -2.81 -0.58 -3.93
C SER A 92 -2.04 -1.84 -3.53
N ASP A 93 -1.28 -1.71 -2.45
CA ASP A 93 -0.52 -2.80 -1.84
C ASP A 93 -1.14 -3.16 -0.49
N SER A 94 -1.15 -4.45 -0.14
CA SER A 94 -1.79 -4.95 1.08
C SER A 94 -1.11 -6.21 1.63
N GLN A 95 -1.54 -6.65 2.81
CA GLN A 95 -1.06 -7.87 3.47
C GLN A 95 0.47 -7.97 3.60
N PRO A 96 1.14 -6.99 4.23
CA PRO A 96 2.59 -7.02 4.36
C PRO A 96 3.05 -8.14 5.32
N ARG A 97 4.09 -8.89 4.95
CA ARG A 97 4.72 -9.93 5.77
C ARG A 97 6.24 -9.80 5.67
N TRP A 98 6.93 -9.78 6.80
CA TRP A 98 8.38 -9.76 6.82
C TRP A 98 8.97 -11.08 6.32
N SER A 99 10.07 -11.01 5.58
CA SER A 99 10.95 -12.18 5.40
C SER A 99 11.47 -12.67 6.75
N PRO A 100 11.75 -13.97 6.93
CA PRO A 100 12.28 -14.48 8.20
C PRO A 100 13.59 -13.84 8.64
N ASP A 101 14.42 -13.39 7.68
CA ASP A 101 15.67 -12.68 7.94
C ASP A 101 15.49 -11.17 8.20
N GLY A 102 14.25 -10.66 8.11
CA GLY A 102 13.92 -9.26 8.37
C GLY A 102 14.41 -8.25 7.32
N LYS A 103 15.02 -8.71 6.21
CA LYS A 103 15.59 -7.82 5.19
C LYS A 103 14.60 -7.34 4.14
N SER A 104 13.49 -8.04 3.97
CA SER A 104 12.51 -7.73 2.94
C SER A 104 11.08 -7.82 3.46
N VAL A 105 10.15 -7.21 2.74
CA VAL A 105 8.71 -7.31 2.96
C VAL A 105 8.05 -7.94 1.73
N TYR A 106 7.28 -8.98 1.96
CA TYR A 106 6.37 -9.59 1.00
C TYR A 106 4.98 -8.96 1.13
N PHE A 107 4.24 -8.82 0.05
CA PHE A 107 2.93 -8.19 0.05
C PHE A 107 2.10 -8.57 -1.18
N LEU A 108 0.79 -8.30 -1.14
CA LEU A 108 -0.11 -8.45 -2.29
C LEU A 108 -0.21 -7.14 -3.07
N SER A 109 -0.14 -7.24 -4.39
CA SER A 109 -0.33 -6.11 -5.31
C SER A 109 -0.92 -6.58 -6.64
N SER A 110 -1.78 -5.75 -7.22
CA SER A 110 -2.42 -6.01 -8.52
C SER A 110 -1.70 -5.37 -9.71
N ARG A 111 -0.46 -4.91 -9.52
CA ARG A 111 0.29 -4.15 -10.53
C ARG A 111 0.64 -4.92 -11.81
N SER A 112 0.55 -6.26 -11.79
CA SER A 112 0.68 -7.12 -12.98
C SER A 112 -0.67 -7.46 -13.63
N GLY A 113 -1.77 -6.83 -13.20
CA GLY A 113 -3.13 -7.07 -13.73
C GLY A 113 -3.95 -8.08 -12.93
N SER A 114 -3.35 -8.83 -12.02
CA SER A 114 -4.01 -9.69 -11.03
C SER A 114 -3.31 -9.58 -9.68
N SER A 115 -4.00 -9.89 -8.58
CA SER A 115 -3.41 -9.87 -7.23
C SER A 115 -2.36 -10.97 -7.12
N GLN A 116 -1.10 -10.58 -7.01
CA GLN A 116 0.04 -11.50 -6.87
C GLN A 116 0.88 -11.14 -5.64
N VAL A 117 1.76 -12.05 -5.23
CA VAL A 117 2.75 -11.78 -4.19
C VAL A 117 3.95 -11.06 -4.80
N TRP A 118 4.39 -10.01 -4.13
CA TRP A 118 5.55 -9.19 -4.46
C TRP A 118 6.48 -9.12 -3.27
N ARG A 119 7.77 -8.86 -3.51
CA ARG A 119 8.81 -8.66 -2.50
C ARG A 119 9.52 -7.34 -2.74
N ILE A 120 9.74 -6.57 -1.68
CA ILE A 120 10.58 -5.36 -1.71
C ILE A 120 11.63 -5.44 -0.60
N GLU A 121 12.86 -5.03 -0.90
CA GLU A 121 13.92 -4.93 0.11
C GLU A 121 13.65 -3.75 1.05
N LEU A 122 14.02 -3.89 2.32
CA LEU A 122 13.88 -2.81 3.31
C LEU A 122 14.78 -1.61 2.98
N SER A 123 15.88 -1.83 2.27
CA SER A 123 16.71 -0.75 1.71
C SER A 123 15.99 0.06 0.62
N GLY A 124 14.79 -0.35 0.22
CA GLY A 124 14.03 0.20 -0.91
C GLY A 124 14.47 -0.41 -2.24
N GLY A 125 14.00 0.21 -3.32
CA GLY A 125 14.20 -0.23 -4.69
C GLY A 125 12.92 -0.71 -5.36
N GLU A 126 13.04 -1.28 -6.56
CA GLU A 126 11.90 -1.86 -7.26
C GLU A 126 11.48 -3.19 -6.62
N ALA A 127 10.17 -3.34 -6.40
CA ALA A 127 9.63 -4.60 -5.93
C ALA A 127 9.69 -5.65 -7.03
N LYS A 128 10.04 -6.87 -6.65
CA LYS A 128 10.09 -8.04 -7.54
C LYS A 128 8.82 -8.86 -7.40
N GLN A 129 8.28 -9.32 -8.51
CA GLN A 129 7.15 -10.24 -8.51
C GLN A 129 7.63 -11.62 -8.04
N VAL A 130 6.92 -12.22 -7.08
CA VAL A 130 7.23 -13.53 -6.49
C VAL A 130 6.35 -14.61 -7.07
N THR A 131 5.07 -14.31 -7.32
CA THR A 131 4.14 -15.23 -7.95
C THR A 131 3.61 -14.67 -9.26
N ASP A 132 3.45 -15.56 -10.24
CA ASP A 132 2.75 -15.28 -11.49
C ASP A 132 1.77 -16.43 -11.77
N LEU A 133 0.65 -16.39 -11.06
CA LEU A 133 -0.36 -17.46 -11.08
C LEU A 133 -1.52 -17.10 -12.00
N PRO A 134 -2.22 -18.10 -12.57
CA PRO A 134 -3.35 -17.87 -13.47
C PRO A 134 -4.60 -17.29 -12.77
N LEU A 135 -4.57 -17.14 -11.44
CA LEU A 135 -5.65 -16.63 -10.60
C LEU A 135 -5.09 -15.63 -9.59
N ASP A 136 -5.98 -14.81 -9.02
CA ASP A 136 -5.67 -13.91 -7.91
C ASP A 136 -5.26 -14.70 -6.65
N VAL A 137 -4.20 -14.21 -6.01
CA VAL A 137 -3.82 -14.59 -4.64
C VAL A 137 -4.67 -13.78 -3.67
N ASN A 138 -5.52 -14.48 -2.92
CA ASN A 138 -6.41 -13.90 -1.92
C ASN A 138 -5.73 -13.67 -0.57
N GLY A 139 -4.62 -14.37 -0.33
CA GLY A 139 -3.85 -14.28 0.90
C GLY A 139 -2.66 -15.22 0.87
N PHE A 140 -1.64 -14.90 1.66
CA PHE A 140 -0.44 -15.72 1.79
C PHE A 140 0.18 -15.67 3.19
N VAL A 141 1.01 -16.66 3.50
CA VAL A 141 1.97 -16.65 4.61
C VAL A 141 3.27 -17.34 4.19
N LEU A 142 4.40 -16.82 4.68
CA LEU A 142 5.72 -17.42 4.46
C LEU A 142 5.94 -18.57 5.46
N SER A 143 6.70 -19.59 5.06
CA SER A 143 7.21 -20.58 6.00
C SER A 143 8.23 -19.94 6.95
N PRO A 144 8.36 -20.43 8.21
CA PRO A 144 9.30 -19.86 9.17
C PRO A 144 10.78 -19.89 8.72
N ASP A 145 11.15 -20.86 7.88
CA ASP A 145 12.48 -21.00 7.27
C ASP A 145 12.65 -20.18 5.98
N GLY A 146 11.57 -19.59 5.45
CA GLY A 146 11.58 -18.76 4.24
C GLY A 146 11.69 -19.53 2.93
N THR A 147 11.66 -20.86 2.96
CA THR A 147 11.84 -21.69 1.75
C THR A 147 10.53 -21.98 1.02
N SER A 148 9.39 -21.57 1.55
CA SER A 148 8.08 -21.84 0.96
C SER A 148 7.06 -20.76 1.31
N ILE A 149 6.00 -20.71 0.50
CA ILE A 149 4.87 -19.82 0.68
C ILE A 149 3.57 -20.62 0.61
N LEU A 150 2.70 -20.44 1.61
CA LEU A 150 1.33 -20.94 1.59
C LEU A 150 0.44 -19.83 1.00
N LEU A 151 -0.36 -20.17 0.00
CA LEU A 151 -1.24 -19.29 -0.75
C LEU A 151 -2.69 -19.75 -0.64
N CYS A 152 -3.62 -18.81 -0.68
CA CYS A 152 -5.05 -19.07 -0.85
C CYS A 152 -5.51 -18.56 -2.22
N LEU A 153 -6.07 -19.46 -3.04
CA LEU A 153 -6.69 -19.14 -4.34
C LEU A 153 -8.15 -19.59 -4.32
N ASP A 154 -9.04 -18.82 -4.95
CA ASP A 154 -10.40 -19.29 -5.21
C ASP A 154 -10.44 -20.17 -6.46
N VAL A 155 -10.70 -21.47 -6.27
CA VAL A 155 -10.69 -22.48 -7.33
C VAL A 155 -12.00 -23.24 -7.42
N TYR A 156 -12.27 -23.82 -8.60
CA TYR A 156 -13.27 -24.87 -8.75
C TYR A 156 -12.68 -26.19 -8.27
N VAL A 157 -13.21 -26.73 -7.17
CA VAL A 157 -12.66 -27.94 -6.52
C VAL A 157 -12.88 -29.22 -7.33
N ASP A 158 -13.74 -29.18 -8.35
CA ASP A 158 -13.93 -30.26 -9.32
C ASP A 158 -12.90 -30.25 -10.46
N LEU A 159 -12.04 -29.22 -10.54
CA LEU A 159 -10.97 -29.10 -11.52
C LEU A 159 -9.62 -29.50 -10.92
N PRO A 160 -8.71 -30.09 -11.71
CA PRO A 160 -7.47 -30.65 -11.17
C PRO A 160 -6.41 -29.59 -10.85
N ASN A 161 -6.48 -28.38 -11.41
CA ASN A 161 -5.50 -27.32 -11.15
C ASN A 161 -6.07 -25.89 -11.30
N PRO A 162 -5.35 -24.86 -10.81
CA PRO A 162 -5.75 -23.46 -10.95
C PRO A 162 -5.88 -22.94 -12.39
N ALA A 163 -5.08 -23.45 -13.35
CA ALA A 163 -5.14 -23.00 -14.74
C ALA A 163 -6.48 -23.41 -15.40
N ASP A 164 -6.99 -24.60 -15.09
CA ASP A 164 -8.31 -25.04 -15.55
C ASP A 164 -9.44 -24.18 -14.95
N THR A 165 -9.28 -23.73 -13.69
CA THR A 165 -10.21 -22.76 -13.10
C THR A 165 -10.20 -21.46 -13.89
N ALA A 166 -9.03 -20.93 -14.23
CA ALA A 166 -8.91 -19.71 -15.03
C ALA A 166 -9.54 -19.87 -16.42
N ALA A 167 -9.33 -21.02 -17.08
CA ALA A 167 -9.96 -21.34 -18.35
C ALA A 167 -11.49 -21.35 -18.24
N ARG A 168 -12.05 -22.02 -17.23
CA ARG A 168 -13.51 -22.04 -17.00
C ARG A 168 -14.07 -20.64 -16.70
N LEU A 169 -13.35 -19.80 -15.96
CA LEU A 169 -13.76 -18.42 -15.70
C LEU A 169 -13.83 -17.61 -17.01
N LYS A 170 -12.80 -17.73 -17.86
CA LYS A 170 -12.77 -17.07 -19.17
C LYS A 170 -13.91 -17.53 -20.08
N GLU A 171 -14.20 -18.83 -20.11
CA GLU A 171 -15.35 -19.38 -20.82
C GLU A 171 -16.67 -18.83 -20.28
N ARG A 172 -16.82 -18.71 -18.96
CA ARG A 172 -18.03 -18.17 -18.33
C ARG A 172 -18.23 -16.69 -18.61
N GLU A 173 -17.17 -15.89 -18.59
CA GLU A 173 -17.20 -14.47 -18.93
C GLU A 173 -17.62 -14.25 -20.39
N ALA A 174 -17.20 -15.13 -21.30
CA ALA A 174 -17.59 -15.08 -22.71
C ALA A 174 -19.06 -15.48 -22.97
N ARG A 175 -19.77 -16.06 -22.00
CA ARG A 175 -21.18 -16.48 -22.17
C ARG A 175 -22.10 -15.27 -22.17
N LYS A 176 -22.98 -15.19 -23.17
CA LYS A 176 -24.04 -14.16 -23.24
C LYS A 176 -25.17 -14.37 -22.24
N ALA A 177 -25.37 -15.61 -21.79
CA ALA A 177 -26.42 -15.94 -20.84
C ALA A 177 -26.04 -15.47 -19.42
N THR A 178 -26.92 -14.69 -18.79
CA THR A 178 -26.71 -14.14 -17.44
C THR A 178 -27.52 -14.85 -16.36
N GLY A 179 -28.40 -15.78 -16.74
CA GLY A 179 -29.20 -16.57 -15.81
C GLY A 179 -28.33 -17.42 -14.88
N ARG A 180 -28.65 -17.43 -13.60
CA ARG A 180 -27.94 -18.22 -12.57
C ARG A 180 -28.95 -19.07 -11.81
N LEU A 181 -28.61 -20.33 -11.59
CA LEU A 181 -29.38 -21.24 -10.75
C LEU A 181 -28.65 -21.42 -9.42
N TYR A 182 -29.40 -21.31 -8.32
CA TYR A 182 -28.93 -21.58 -6.97
C TYR A 182 -29.93 -22.48 -6.27
N ASP A 183 -29.43 -23.55 -5.66
CA ASP A 183 -30.19 -24.56 -4.94
C ASP A 183 -29.99 -24.49 -3.42
N ALA A 184 -29.17 -23.55 -2.95
CA ALA A 184 -28.88 -23.29 -1.54
C ALA A 184 -28.97 -21.80 -1.20
N ALA A 185 -29.26 -21.50 0.07
CA ALA A 185 -29.26 -20.14 0.60
C ALA A 185 -27.83 -19.54 0.65
N LEU A 186 -27.72 -18.25 0.97
CA LEU A 186 -26.43 -17.52 1.07
C LEU A 186 -25.60 -17.53 -0.23
N PHE A 187 -26.28 -17.55 -1.38
CA PHE A 187 -25.66 -17.51 -2.71
C PHE A 187 -25.12 -16.13 -3.11
N ARG A 188 -25.34 -15.09 -2.29
CA ARG A 188 -24.96 -13.70 -2.56
C ARG A 188 -24.43 -13.04 -1.30
N HIS A 189 -23.36 -12.28 -1.44
CA HIS A 189 -22.78 -11.42 -0.43
C HIS A 189 -22.71 -10.00 -0.99
N TRP A 190 -23.57 -9.11 -0.50
CA TRP A 190 -23.74 -7.74 -1.02
C TRP A 190 -24.05 -7.71 -2.52
N ASP A 191 -23.16 -7.17 -3.35
CA ASP A 191 -23.24 -7.09 -4.81
C ASP A 191 -22.56 -8.29 -5.50
N SER A 192 -21.88 -9.14 -4.74
CA SER A 192 -21.11 -10.27 -5.24
C SER A 192 -21.89 -11.59 -5.12
N TRP A 193 -21.81 -12.40 -6.15
CA TRP A 193 -22.57 -13.65 -6.27
C TRP A 193 -21.62 -14.85 -6.20
N LYS A 194 -21.99 -15.87 -5.44
CA LYS A 194 -21.23 -17.13 -5.40
C LYS A 194 -21.21 -17.75 -6.78
N ASP A 195 -20.03 -18.15 -7.24
CA ASP A 195 -19.82 -18.70 -8.58
C ASP A 195 -19.43 -20.18 -8.57
N GLY A 196 -19.42 -20.80 -7.38
CA GLY A 196 -19.04 -22.20 -7.14
C GLY A 196 -17.60 -22.38 -6.68
N ARG A 197 -16.75 -21.35 -6.75
CA ARG A 197 -15.38 -21.45 -6.26
C ARG A 197 -15.30 -21.52 -4.74
N ARG A 198 -14.18 -22.06 -4.25
CA ARG A 198 -13.81 -22.15 -2.84
C ARG A 198 -12.36 -21.73 -2.68
N GLY A 199 -12.08 -21.02 -1.59
CA GLY A 199 -10.71 -20.75 -1.18
C GLY A 199 -10.02 -22.06 -0.86
N HIS A 200 -8.94 -22.35 -1.57
CA HIS A 200 -8.14 -23.56 -1.39
C HIS A 200 -6.69 -23.17 -1.17
N LEU A 201 -6.02 -23.93 -0.29
CA LEU A 201 -4.63 -23.69 0.06
C LEU A 201 -3.68 -24.38 -0.91
N PHE A 202 -2.60 -23.71 -1.26
CA PHE A 202 -1.52 -24.20 -2.11
C PHE A 202 -0.17 -23.86 -1.48
N VAL A 203 0.83 -24.73 -1.62
CA VAL A 203 2.19 -24.44 -1.16
C VAL A 203 3.10 -24.40 -2.38
N LEU A 204 3.89 -23.33 -2.50
CA LEU A 204 4.92 -23.19 -3.51
C LEU A 204 6.29 -23.05 -2.84
N PRO A 205 7.36 -23.58 -3.45
CA PRO A 205 8.72 -23.26 -3.02
C PRO A 205 9.01 -21.78 -3.26
N LEU A 206 9.85 -21.19 -2.41
CA LEU A 206 10.46 -19.89 -2.63
C LEU A 206 11.93 -20.08 -2.93
N ASP A 207 12.40 -19.43 -3.99
CA ASP A 207 13.83 -19.34 -4.25
C ASP A 207 14.46 -18.41 -3.19
N ALA A 208 15.48 -18.91 -2.50
CA ALA A 208 16.20 -18.19 -1.45
C ALA A 208 17.02 -17.00 -1.99
#